data_AF-A0A2S4VA61-F1
#
_entry.id   AF-A0A2S4VA61-F1
#
_cell.length_a   1.000
_cell.length_b   1.000
_cell.length_c   1.000
_cell.angle_alpha   90.00
_cell.angle_beta   90.00
_cell.angle_gamma   90.00
#
_symmetry.space_group_name_H-M   'P 1'
#
loop_
_entity.id
_entity.type
_entity.pdbx_description
1 polymer ?
#
loop_
_entity_poly.entity_id
_entity_poly.type
_entity_poly.pdbx_seq_one_letter_code
_entity_poly.pdbx_strand_id
1 'polypeptide(L)'
;MVSMAAIGAKKSWSGQYTVDCGRIPELPDLTFNFGGKEFTITGEDYILQVQGTCISAFTGLDVSEKIFSFAPPIHITFSADIDFFGRLQMPPNIGELWIIGDVFLCKWYTVYDWGRDAVGFAKAR
;
A
#
# COMPACT_ATOMS: atom_id res chain seq x y z
N MET A 1 -4.43 -10.88 3.94
CA MET A 1 -5.03 -9.60 4.37
C MET A 1 -4.53 -9.27 5.76
N VAL A 2 -3.86 -8.13 5.93
CA VAL A 2 -3.36 -7.68 7.24
C VAL A 2 -4.38 -6.75 7.84
N SER A 3 -5.05 -7.17 8.92
CA SER A 3 -5.92 -6.26 9.66
C SER A 3 -5.07 -5.43 10.62
N MET A 4 -5.40 -4.14 10.78
CA MET A 4 -4.73 -3.29 11.77
C MET A 4 -4.85 -3.88 13.18
N ALA A 5 -5.95 -4.59 13.45
CA ALA A 5 -6.15 -5.33 14.70
C ALA A 5 -5.19 -6.51 14.87
N ALA A 6 -4.85 -7.25 13.81
CA ALA A 6 -3.96 -8.41 13.87
C ALA A 6 -2.51 -8.02 14.23
N ILE A 7 -2.07 -6.82 13.82
CA ILE A 7 -0.76 -6.27 14.19
C ILE A 7 -0.81 -5.48 15.52
N GLY A 8 -1.95 -5.48 16.22
CA GLY A 8 -2.13 -4.74 17.46
C GLY A 8 -2.06 -3.22 17.30
N ALA A 9 -2.28 -2.70 16.09
CA ALA A 9 -2.17 -1.28 15.81
C ALA A 9 -3.35 -0.48 16.37
N LYS A 10 -3.03 0.67 16.96
CA LYS A 10 -4.00 1.64 17.50
C LYS A 10 -3.90 2.93 16.70
N LYS A 11 -5.03 3.56 16.45
CA LYS A 11 -5.04 4.87 15.78
C LYS A 11 -4.56 5.94 16.76
N SER A 12 -3.48 6.62 16.42
CA SER A 12 -3.00 7.79 17.14
C SER A 12 -3.91 8.99 16.90
N TRP A 13 -3.75 10.04 17.70
CA TRP A 13 -4.45 11.31 17.51
C TRP A 13 -4.14 11.96 16.15
N SER A 14 -2.94 11.74 15.60
CA SER A 14 -2.55 12.21 14.25
C SER A 14 -3.20 11.40 13.12
N GLY A 15 -4.02 10.39 13.44
CA GLY A 15 -4.68 9.54 12.46
C GLY A 15 -3.82 8.42 11.88
N GLN A 16 -2.56 8.32 12.31
CA GLN A 16 -1.64 7.24 11.97
C GLN A 16 -1.92 6.00 12.82
N TYR A 17 -1.52 4.83 12.35
CA TYR A 17 -1.60 3.60 13.12
C TYR A 17 -0.27 3.35 13.83
N THR A 18 -0.29 3.17 15.14
CA THR A 18 0.89 2.89 15.96
C THR A 18 0.81 1.51 16.61
N VAL A 19 1.94 0.85 16.75
CA VAL A 19 2.08 -0.45 17.41
C VAL A 19 3.03 -0.35 18.60
N ASP A 20 3.02 -1.37 19.46
CA ASP A 20 4.02 -1.50 20.53
C ASP A 20 5.37 -1.92 19.91
N CYS A 21 6.39 -1.09 20.11
CA CYS A 21 7.74 -1.32 19.62
C CYS A 21 8.35 -2.64 20.12
N GLY A 22 7.99 -3.08 21.34
CA GLY A 22 8.50 -4.34 21.90
C GLY A 22 7.97 -5.59 21.17
N ARG A 23 6.90 -5.45 20.40
CA ARG A 23 6.24 -6.56 19.72
C ARG A 23 6.63 -6.71 18.26
N ILE A 24 7.47 -5.81 17.73
CA ILE A 24 7.95 -5.87 16.33
C ILE A 24 8.47 -7.27 15.93
N PRO A 25 9.26 -7.98 16.77
CA PRO A 25 9.75 -9.32 16.43
C PRO A 25 8.65 -10.39 16.38
N GLU A 26 7.49 -10.14 16.98
CA GLU A 26 6.34 -11.05 17.00
C GLU A 26 5.36 -10.78 15.85
N LEU A 27 5.57 -9.69 15.11
CA LEU A 27 4.66 -9.29 14.05
C LEU A 27 4.75 -10.27 12.87
N PRO A 28 3.63 -10.57 12.20
CA PRO A 28 3.61 -11.55 11.12
C PRO A 28 4.39 -11.05 9.90
N ASP A 29 5.09 -11.98 9.27
CA ASP A 29 5.64 -11.78 7.93
C ASP A 29 4.52 -11.74 6.90
N LEU A 30 4.66 -10.82 5.94
CA LEU A 30 3.68 -10.60 4.89
C LEU A 30 4.29 -10.98 3.56
N THR A 31 3.72 -12.01 2.95
CA THR A 31 4.19 -12.55 1.68
C THR A 31 3.26 -12.15 0.56
N PHE A 32 3.78 -11.39 -0.40
CA PHE A 32 3.11 -11.09 -1.66
C PHE A 32 3.49 -12.15 -2.70
N ASN A 33 2.50 -12.72 -3.38
CA ASN A 33 2.73 -13.66 -4.46
C ASN A 33 2.51 -12.96 -5.81
N PHE A 34 3.58 -12.78 -6.59
CA PHE A 34 3.51 -12.26 -7.95
C PHE A 34 4.11 -13.27 -8.92
N GLY A 35 3.30 -13.71 -9.88
CA GLY A 35 3.75 -14.66 -10.91
C GLY A 35 4.29 -15.98 -10.34
N GLY A 36 3.75 -16.45 -9.21
CA GLY A 36 4.19 -17.67 -8.53
C GLY A 36 5.45 -17.50 -7.68
N LYS A 37 6.01 -16.29 -7.58
CA LYS A 37 7.15 -15.97 -6.73
C LYS A 37 6.70 -15.22 -5.49
N GLU A 38 7.29 -15.59 -4.36
CA GLU A 38 7.02 -15.01 -3.06
C GLU A 38 7.97 -13.85 -2.74
N PHE A 39 7.39 -12.75 -2.25
CA PHE A 39 8.09 -11.54 -1.86
C PHE A 39 7.66 -11.18 -0.45
N THR A 40 8.52 -11.46 0.52
CA THR A 40 8.19 -11.29 1.94
C THR A 40 8.73 -9.97 2.49
N ILE A 41 7.88 -9.26 3.23
CA ILE A 41 8.26 -8.16 4.11
C ILE A 41 8.00 -8.59 5.57
N THR A 42 8.88 -8.19 6.47
CA THR A 42 8.89 -8.51 7.90
C THR A 42 8.39 -7.33 8.70
N GLY A 43 8.08 -7.54 9.99
CA GLY A 43 7.68 -6.47 10.92
C GLY A 43 8.61 -5.25 10.90
N GLU A 44 9.91 -5.48 10.76
CA GLU A 44 10.91 -4.41 10.70
C GLU A 44 10.85 -3.58 9.41
N ASP A 45 10.36 -4.17 8.31
CA ASP A 45 10.25 -3.46 7.03
C ASP A 45 9.02 -2.53 7.00
N TYR A 46 7.91 -2.92 7.65
CA TYR A 46 6.64 -2.20 7.57
C TYR A 46 6.28 -1.38 8.82
N ILE A 47 7.12 -1.39 9.85
CA ILE A 47 7.00 -0.53 11.02
C ILE A 47 8.12 0.51 11.02
N LEU A 48 7.74 1.77 10.88
CA LEU A 48 8.66 2.91 10.96
C LEU A 48 8.85 3.33 12.42
N GLN A 49 10.10 3.31 12.89
CA GLN A 49 10.45 3.77 14.23
C GLN A 49 10.90 5.22 14.19
N VAL A 50 10.16 6.12 14.86
CA VAL A 50 10.48 7.55 14.95
C VAL A 50 10.40 7.98 16.41
N GLN A 51 11.53 8.38 16.98
CA GLN A 51 11.61 8.95 18.34
C GLN A 51 10.91 8.08 19.41
N GLY A 52 11.07 6.75 19.34
CA GLY A 52 10.46 5.80 20.28
C GLY A 52 8.98 5.49 20.00
N THR A 53 8.40 6.03 18.93
CA THR A 53 7.07 5.66 18.43
C THR A 53 7.21 4.73 17.23
N CYS A 54 6.43 3.65 17.23
CA CYS A 54 6.42 2.67 16.15
C CYS A 54 5.15 2.83 15.33
N ILE A 55 5.31 3.32 14.09
CA ILE A 55 4.23 3.70 13.19
C ILE A 55 4.10 2.62 12.11
N SER A 56 2.90 2.09 11.91
CA SER A 56 2.60 1.21 10.80
C SER A 56 2.59 1.99 9.49
N ALA A 57 3.26 1.47 8.48
CA ALA A 57 3.21 2.02 7.12
C ALA A 57 1.91 1.65 6.38
N PHE A 58 1.07 0.77 6.95
CA PHE A 58 -0.22 0.45 6.39
C PHE A 58 -1.24 1.54 6.69
N THR A 59 -1.93 1.98 5.65
CA THR A 59 -3.07 2.88 5.75
C THR A 59 -4.30 2.21 5.17
N GLY A 60 -5.37 2.15 5.95
CA GLY A 60 -6.68 1.77 5.42
C GLY A 60 -7.20 2.88 4.52
N LEU A 61 -7.34 2.59 3.23
CA LEU A 61 -8.07 3.43 2.30
C LEU A 61 -9.51 2.92 2.26
N ASP A 62 -10.44 3.70 2.79
CA ASP A 62 -11.86 3.46 2.55
C ASP A 62 -12.22 4.00 1.17
N VAL A 63 -12.07 3.13 0.17
CA VAL A 63 -12.34 3.45 -1.24
C VAL A 63 -13.83 3.65 -1.50
N SER A 64 -14.70 3.20 -0.57
CA SER A 64 -16.16 3.26 -0.73
C SER A 64 -16.73 4.66 -0.48
N GLU A 65 -16.12 5.45 0.40
CA GLU A 65 -16.66 6.78 0.76
C GLU A 65 -16.03 7.95 -0.01
N LYS A 66 -14.75 7.83 -0.42
CA LYS A 66 -14.00 8.97 -0.95
C LYS A 66 -13.99 9.08 -2.47
N ILE A 67 -14.05 7.98 -3.23
CA ILE A 67 -14.03 8.08 -4.70
C ILE A 67 -15.30 8.78 -5.25
N PHE A 68 -16.46 8.60 -4.61
CA PHE A 68 -17.70 9.27 -5.04
C PHE A 68 -17.86 10.70 -4.47
N SER A 69 -17.07 11.10 -3.47
CA SER A 69 -17.09 12.47 -2.93
C SER A 69 -16.01 13.37 -3.54
N PHE A 70 -14.96 12.80 -4.15
CA PHE A 70 -13.90 13.52 -4.86
C PHE A 70 -14.20 13.76 -6.35
N ALA A 71 -15.42 13.50 -6.81
CA ALA A 71 -15.91 14.03 -8.08
C ALA A 71 -16.64 15.37 -7.82
N PRO A 72 -15.93 16.52 -7.69
CA PRO A 72 -16.60 17.79 -7.80
C PRO A 72 -17.16 17.93 -9.23
N PRO A 73 -18.31 18.58 -9.42
CA PRO A 73 -18.63 19.10 -10.73
C PRO A 73 -17.60 20.21 -11.01
N ILE A 74 -16.99 20.19 -12.19
CA ILE A 74 -16.16 21.26 -12.80
C ILE A 74 -14.64 20.99 -12.82
N HIS A 75 -14.14 21.06 -14.06
CA HIS A 75 -12.78 20.96 -14.57
C HIS A 75 -11.73 21.75 -13.76
N ILE A 76 -10.52 21.18 -13.61
CA ILE A 76 -9.21 21.68 -14.12
C ILE A 76 -8.15 20.57 -13.88
N THR A 77 -7.39 20.24 -14.92
CA THR A 77 -6.34 19.21 -15.01
C THR A 77 -4.98 19.69 -14.50
N PHE A 78 -4.22 18.83 -13.80
CA PHE A 78 -2.75 18.72 -13.93
C PHE A 78 -2.32 17.24 -13.73
N SER A 79 -1.99 16.60 -14.86
CA SER A 79 -1.26 15.34 -15.12
C SER A 79 -1.30 14.17 -14.11
N ALA A 80 -2.47 13.60 -13.91
CA ALA A 80 -2.70 12.20 -14.26
C ALA A 80 -3.97 12.23 -15.08
N ASP A 81 -3.88 12.06 -16.40
CA ASP A 81 -4.97 12.45 -17.30
C ASP A 81 -6.27 11.73 -16.91
N ILE A 82 -7.35 12.51 -16.81
CA ILE A 82 -8.71 12.04 -16.53
C ILE A 82 -9.18 11.01 -17.58
N ASP A 83 -8.51 10.96 -18.74
CA ASP A 83 -8.67 9.94 -19.77
C ASP A 83 -8.13 8.56 -19.34
N PHE A 84 -7.13 8.49 -18.44
CA PHE A 84 -6.67 7.22 -17.88
C PHE A 84 -7.73 6.63 -16.93
N PHE A 85 -8.33 7.45 -16.07
CA PHE A 85 -9.43 7.02 -15.21
C PHE A 85 -10.74 6.79 -15.97
N GLY A 86 -10.98 7.52 -17.07
CA GLY A 86 -12.13 7.30 -17.96
C GLY A 86 -11.99 6.09 -18.90
N ARG A 87 -10.75 5.72 -19.27
CA ARG A 87 -10.45 4.48 -20.04
C ARG A 87 -10.23 3.27 -19.15
N LEU A 88 -9.91 3.43 -17.87
CA LEU A 88 -10.19 2.42 -16.87
C LEU A 88 -11.72 2.37 -16.76
N GLN A 89 -12.35 1.58 -17.62
CA GLN A 89 -13.69 1.07 -17.33
C GLN A 89 -13.54 0.17 -16.11
N MET A 90 -13.48 0.80 -14.94
CA MET A 90 -13.37 0.14 -13.65
C MET A 90 -14.62 -0.73 -13.57
N PRO A 91 -14.47 -2.07 -13.62
CA PRO A 91 -15.64 -2.92 -13.50
C PRO A 91 -16.31 -2.55 -12.17
N PRO A 92 -17.65 -2.48 -12.11
CA PRO A 92 -18.37 -2.12 -10.89
C PRO A 92 -18.05 -3.03 -9.69
N ASN A 93 -17.37 -4.15 -9.96
CA ASN A 93 -16.78 -5.06 -8.98
C ASN A 93 -15.24 -5.01 -9.08
N ILE A 94 -14.61 -3.87 -8.79
CA ILE A 94 -13.21 -3.89 -8.37
C ILE A 94 -13.23 -4.71 -7.07
N GLY A 95 -12.56 -5.86 -7.08
CA GLY A 95 -12.39 -6.65 -5.87
C GLY A 95 -11.55 -5.91 -4.83
N GLU A 96 -10.71 -6.62 -4.11
CA GLU A 96 -9.80 -5.99 -3.15
C GLU A 96 -8.67 -5.25 -3.90
N LEU A 97 -8.72 -3.91 -3.91
CA LEU A 97 -7.64 -3.08 -4.46
C LEU A 97 -6.55 -2.85 -3.40
N TRP A 98 -5.32 -3.17 -3.74
CA TRP A 98 -4.14 -2.91 -2.90
C TRP A 98 -3.17 -1.96 -3.60
N ILE A 99 -2.74 -0.94 -2.88
CA ILE A 99 -1.64 -0.08 -3.30
C ILE A 99 -0.39 -0.53 -2.57
N ILE A 100 0.60 -0.98 -3.33
CA ILE A 100 1.86 -1.51 -2.81
C ILE A 100 2.92 -0.43 -3.00
N GLY A 101 3.20 0.28 -1.92
CA GLY A 101 4.00 1.51 -1.93
C GLY A 101 5.43 1.33 -1.48
N ASP A 102 5.93 2.39 -0.86
CA ASP A 102 7.30 2.58 -0.37
C ASP A 102 7.87 1.38 0.40
N VAL A 103 7.15 0.78 1.35
CA VAL A 103 7.64 -0.38 2.12
C VAL A 103 8.13 -1.51 1.22
N PHE A 104 7.34 -1.86 0.22
CA PHE A 104 7.67 -2.93 -0.69
C PHE A 104 8.77 -2.50 -1.66
N LEU A 105 8.67 -1.28 -2.20
CA LEU A 105 9.61 -0.73 -3.17
C LEU A 105 11.00 -0.44 -2.56
N CYS A 106 11.08 -0.19 -1.25
CA CYS A 106 12.33 -0.05 -0.52
C CYS A 106 13.07 -1.39 -0.42
N LYS A 107 12.34 -2.50 -0.25
CA LYS A 107 12.93 -3.85 -0.16
C LYS A 107 13.20 -4.47 -1.52
N TRP A 108 12.36 -4.16 -2.50
CA TRP A 108 12.37 -4.78 -3.83
C TRP A 108 12.52 -3.71 -4.92
N TYR A 109 13.60 -3.82 -5.69
CA TYR A 109 13.78 -3.05 -6.91
C TYR A 109 12.75 -3.47 -7.97
N THR A 110 12.07 -2.49 -8.55
CA THR A 110 11.00 -2.70 -9.52
C THR A 110 11.42 -2.22 -10.91
N VAL A 111 11.29 -3.10 -11.90
CA VAL A 111 11.53 -2.82 -13.32
C VAL A 111 10.19 -2.76 -14.02
N TYR A 112 9.93 -1.66 -14.73
CA TYR A 112 8.75 -1.49 -15.56
C TYR A 112 9.15 -1.70 -17.02
N ASP A 113 8.75 -2.82 -17.62
CA ASP A 113 9.02 -3.16 -19.01
C ASP A 113 7.78 -2.87 -19.86
N TRP A 114 7.77 -1.69 -20.48
CA TRP A 114 6.69 -1.26 -21.38
C TRP A 114 6.62 -2.12 -22.64
N GLY A 115 7.75 -2.66 -23.13
CA GLY A 115 7.76 -3.48 -24.35
C GLY A 115 7.08 -4.83 -24.16
N ARG A 116 6.90 -5.27 -22.91
CA ARG A 116 6.28 -6.55 -22.55
C ARG A 116 5.04 -6.40 -21.68
N ASP A 117 4.56 -5.17 -21.46
CA ASP A 117 3.48 -4.87 -20.51
C ASP A 117 3.67 -5.59 -19.16
N ALA A 118 4.91 -5.58 -18.66
CA ALA A 118 5.32 -6.41 -17.54
C ALA A 118 6.04 -5.62 -16.45
N VAL A 119 5.93 -6.11 -15.22
CA VAL A 119 6.66 -5.60 -14.06
C VAL A 119 7.53 -6.71 -13.50
N GLY A 120 8.80 -6.41 -13.26
CA GLY A 120 9.78 -7.32 -12.67
C GLY A 120 10.23 -6.83 -11.30
N PHE A 121 10.52 -7.77 -10.40
CA PHE A 121 10.97 -7.48 -9.04
C PHE A 121 12.28 -8.21 -8.71
N ALA A 122 13.22 -7.50 -8.12
CA ALA A 122 14.51 -8.02 -7.65
C ALA A 122 14.85 -7.45 -6.26
N LYS A 123 15.76 -8.07 -5.50
CA LYS A 123 16.17 -7.54 -4.20
C LYS A 123 16.85 -6.17 -4.39
N ALA A 124 16.42 -5.16 -3.65
CA ALA A 124 17.09 -3.87 -3.63
C ALA A 124 18.49 -4.00 -3.00
N ARG A 125 19.43 -3.15 -3.43
CA ARG A 125 20.81 -3.13 -2.92
C ARG A 125 20.96 -2.16 -1.76
#